data_AF-A0A8T2P0C6-F1
#
_entry.id   AF-A0A8T2P0C6-F1
#
_cell.length_a   1.000
_cell.length_b   1.000
_cell.length_c   1.000
_cell.angle_alpha   90.00
_cell.angle_beta   90.00
_cell.angle_gamma   90.00
#
_symmetry.space_group_name_H-M   'P 1'
#
loop_
_entity.id
_entity.type
_entity.pdbx_description
1 polymer ?
#
loop_
_entity_poly.entity_id
_entity_poly.type
_entity_poly.pdbx_seq_one_letter_code
_entity_poly.pdbx_strand_id
1 'polypeptide(L)' 'MGKNTRSVLIFGGFVAVVAAAFYPIFFHPLAHVHEYKQVQKENRSGIIQADVQPVGVKIWSDPFKTK' A
#
# COMPACT_ATOMS: atom_id res chain seq x y z
N MET A 1 28.63 13.17 28.52
CA MET A 1 27.98 12.72 27.27
C MET A 1 28.68 11.47 26.81
N GLY A 2 27.93 10.38 26.54
CA GLY A 2 28.53 9.12 26.10
C GLY A 2 29.21 9.30 24.75
N LYS A 3 30.29 8.55 24.51
CA LYS A 3 31.14 8.65 23.29
C LYS A 3 30.35 8.50 21.98
N ASN A 4 29.12 7.96 22.05
CA ASN A 4 28.29 7.61 20.90
C ASN A 4 26.97 8.40 20.83
N THR A 5 26.71 9.36 21.73
CA THR A 5 25.40 10.04 21.83
C THR A 5 25.03 10.76 20.53
N ARG A 6 26.00 11.39 19.85
CA ARG A 6 25.77 12.08 18.57
C ARG A 6 25.28 11.12 17.47
N SER A 7 25.91 9.97 17.33
CA SER A 7 25.55 8.97 16.31
C SER A 7 24.17 8.39 16.57
N VAL A 8 23.83 8.12 17.83
CA VAL A 8 22.49 7.65 18.22
C VAL A 8 21.41 8.67 17.86
N LEU A 9 21.65 9.96 18.12
CA LEU A 9 20.69 11.01 17.79
C LEU A 9 20.49 11.16 16.28
N ILE A 10 21.58 11.13 15.50
CA ILE A 10 21.49 11.24 14.03
C ILE A 10 20.75 10.04 13.44
N PHE A 11 21.15 8.83 13.84
CA PHE A 11 20.52 7.61 13.32
C PHE A 11 19.06 7.48 13.77
N GLY A 12 18.78 7.75 15.04
CA GLY A 12 17.41 7.74 15.58
C GLY A 12 16.53 8.76 14.89
N GLY A 13 17.02 9.98 14.67
CA GLY A 13 16.32 11.03 13.92
C GLY A 13 16.03 10.62 12.47
N PHE A 14 17.03 10.02 11.79
CA PHE A 14 16.84 9.51 10.44
C PHE A 14 15.76 8.43 10.38
N VAL A 15 15.81 7.41 11.25
CA VAL A 15 14.79 6.34 11.30
C VAL A 15 13.41 6.90 11.61
N ALA A 16 13.31 7.88 12.51
CA ALA A 16 12.04 8.54 12.83
C ALA A 16 11.44 9.27 11.62
N VAL A 17 12.26 10.00 10.85
CA VAL A 17 11.80 10.67 9.61
C VAL A 17 11.33 9.64 8.58
N VAL A 18 12.09 8.56 8.40
CA VAL A 18 11.72 7.47 7.49
C VAL A 18 10.39 6.84 7.89
N ALA A 19 10.21 6.50 9.17
CA ALA A 19 8.96 5.93 9.68
C ALA A 19 7.77 6.90 9.48
N ALA A 20 7.97 8.19 9.75
CA ALA A 20 6.94 9.21 9.54
C ALA A 20 6.55 9.33 8.07
N ALA A 21 7.52 9.35 7.15
CA ALA A 21 7.26 9.39 5.71
C ALA A 21 6.50 8.15 5.21
N PHE A 22 6.76 6.98 5.79
CA PHE A 22 6.10 5.73 5.44
C PHE A 22 4.73 5.51 6.11
N TYR A 23 4.40 6.28 7.15
CA TYR A 23 3.12 6.17 7.85
C TYR A 23 1.89 6.21 6.92
N PRO A 24 1.74 7.22 6.02
CA PRO A 24 0.58 7.28 5.13
C PRO A 24 0.56 6.18 4.04
N ILE A 25 1.68 5.50 3.79
CA ILE A 25 1.81 4.49 2.73
C ILE A 25 1.46 3.10 3.25
N PHE A 26 1.94 2.74 4.44
CA PHE A 26 1.72 1.41 5.01
C PHE A 26 0.67 1.39 6.10
N PHE A 27 0.78 2.26 7.10
CA PHE A 27 -0.01 2.14 8.32
C PHE A 27 -1.41 2.74 8.16
N HIS A 28 -1.49 3.93 7.57
CA HIS A 28 -2.78 4.61 7.39
C HIS A 28 -3.78 3.79 6.56
N PRO A 29 -3.41 3.19 5.40
CA PRO A 29 -4.36 2.40 4.61
C PRO A 29 -4.79 1.10 5.32
N LEU A 30 -3.90 0.50 6.10
CA LEU A 30 -4.20 -0.70 6.89
C LEU A 30 -5.10 -0.40 8.09
N ALA A 31 -5.03 0.81 8.66
CA ALA A 31 -5.93 1.24 9.72
C ALA A 31 -7.32 1.68 9.18
N HIS A 32 -7.38 2.16 7.93
CA HIS A 32 -8.59 2.75 7.33
C HIS A 32 -9.10 1.92 6.13
N VAL A 33 -9.13 0.59 6.29
CA VAL A 33 -9.42 -0.35 5.19
C VAL A 33 -10.75 -0.06 4.48
N HIS A 34 -11.78 0.34 5.22
CA HIS A 34 -13.11 0.61 4.64
C HIS A 34 -13.10 1.82 3.70
N GLU A 35 -12.48 2.92 4.10
CA GLU A 35 -12.35 4.13 3.29
C GLU A 35 -11.57 3.84 2.00
N TYR A 36 -10.41 3.20 2.12
CA TYR A 36 -9.60 2.87 0.95
C TYR A 36 -10.30 1.88 0.02
N LYS A 37 -11.08 0.92 0.54
CA LYS A 37 -11.91 0.03 -0.29
C LYS A 37 -13.00 0.79 -1.03
N GLN A 38 -13.63 1.77 -0.39
CA GLN A 38 -14.64 2.61 -1.03
C GLN A 38 -14.03 3.44 -2.15
N VAL A 39 -12.94 4.17 -1.87
CA VAL A 39 -12.21 4.96 -2.87
C VAL A 39 -11.75 4.07 -4.04
N GLN A 40 -11.26 2.87 -3.76
CA GLN A 40 -10.89 1.91 -4.80
C GLN A 40 -12.10 1.43 -5.63
N LYS A 41 -13.26 1.24 -5.03
CA LYS A 41 -14.49 0.86 -5.73
C LYS A 41 -14.95 1.97 -6.67
N GLU A 42 -14.88 3.22 -6.21
CA GLU A 42 -15.21 4.40 -7.01
C GLU A 42 -14.22 4.58 -8.16
N ASN A 43 -12.92 4.53 -7.90
CA ASN A 43 -11.87 4.65 -8.91
C ASN A 43 -11.86 3.52 -9.95
N ARG A 44 -12.39 2.34 -9.61
CA ARG A 44 -12.53 1.20 -10.52
C ARG A 44 -13.94 1.05 -11.09
N SER A 45 -14.82 2.02 -10.84
CA SER A 45 -16.15 2.01 -11.43
C SER A 45 -16.03 2.09 -12.96
N GLY A 46 -16.84 1.30 -13.66
CA GLY A 46 -16.83 1.24 -15.13
C GLY A 46 -15.67 0.46 -15.77
N ILE A 47 -14.70 -0.02 -14.98
CA ILE A 47 -13.64 -0.90 -15.52
C ILE A 47 -14.21 -2.30 -15.70
N ILE A 48 -14.49 -2.68 -16.95
CA ILE A 48 -14.76 -4.07 -17.33
C ILE A 48 -13.42 -4.78 -17.40
N GLN A 49 -13.11 -5.59 -16.38
CA GLN A 49 -11.82 -6.27 -16.26
C GLN A 49 -11.50 -7.16 -17.47
N ALA A 50 -12.53 -7.68 -18.15
CA ALA A 50 -12.41 -8.47 -19.36
C ALA A 50 -11.88 -7.70 -20.58
N ASP A 51 -12.00 -6.37 -20.58
CA ASP A 51 -11.60 -5.51 -21.71
C ASP A 51 -10.18 -4.96 -21.53
N VAL A 52 -9.69 -4.87 -20.29
CA VAL A 52 -8.34 -4.40 -19.97
C VAL A 52 -7.31 -5.54 -20.02
N GLN A 53 -7.76 -6.76 -19.73
CA GLN A 53 -6.88 -7.92 -19.72
C GLN A 53 -6.44 -8.34 -21.13
N PRO A 54 -5.27 -8.97 -21.27
CA PRO A 54 -4.87 -9.54 -22.55
C PRO A 54 -5.83 -10.65 -22.99
N VAL A 55 -6.06 -10.76 -24.30
CA VAL A 55 -6.88 -11.82 -24.89
C VAL A 55 -6.26 -13.21 -24.68
N GLY A 56 -7.09 -14.21 -24.38
CA GLY A 56 -6.67 -15.61 -24.24
C GLY A 56 -6.27 -16.04 -22.82
N VAL A 57 -6.35 -15.17 -21.81
CA VAL A 57 -6.12 -15.53 -20.40
C VAL A 57 -7.40 -15.47 -19.56
N LYS A 58 -7.44 -16.24 -18.46
CA LYS A 58 -8.54 -16.23 -17.51
C LYS A 58 -8.65 -14.87 -16.82
N ILE A 59 -9.89 -14.42 -16.59
CA ILE A 59 -10.16 -13.15 -15.91
C ILE A 59 -9.59 -13.12 -14.49
N TRP A 60 -8.78 -12.11 -14.21
CA TRP A 60 -8.04 -11.94 -12.93
C TRP A 60 -8.92 -11.61 -11.72
N SER A 61 -10.23 -11.52 -11.88
CA SER A 61 -11.16 -11.26 -10.76
C SER A 61 -11.17 -12.40 -9.74
N ASP A 62 -10.90 -13.63 -10.17
CA ASP A 62 -10.80 -14.77 -9.27
C ASP A 62 -9.81 -15.84 -9.83
N PRO A 63 -8.54 -15.79 -9.40
CA PRO A 63 -7.52 -16.75 -9.85
C PRO A 63 -7.85 -18.18 -9.42
N PHE A 64 -8.66 -18.39 -8.37
CA PHE A 64 -8.95 -19.70 -7.79
C PHE A 64 -10.32 -20.26 -8.16
N LYS A 65 -11.17 -19.51 -8.85
CA LYS A 65 -12.44 -20.04 -9.38
C LYS A 65 -12.20 -21.24 -10.28
N THR A 66 -12.66 -22.43 -9.89
CA THR A 66 -12.65 -23.60 -10.76
C THR A 66 -13.54 -23.33 -11.97
N LYS A 67 -13.17 -23.88 -13.14
CA LYS A 67 -13.91 -23.68 -14.41
C LYS A 67 -15.37 -24.08 -14.29
#